data_AF-A0A4R6JTE4-F1
#
_entry.id   AF-A0A4R6JTE4-F1
#
_cell.length_a   1.000
_cell.length_b   1.000
_cell.length_c   1.000
_cell.angle_alpha   90.00
_cell.angle_beta   90.00
_cell.angle_gamma   90.00
#
_symmetry.space_group_name_H-M   'P 1'
#
loop_
_entity.id
_entity.type
_entity.pdbx_description
1 polymer ?
#
loop_
_entity_poly.entity_id
_entity_poly.type
_entity_poly.pdbx_seq_one_letter_code
_entity_poly.pdbx_strand_id
1 'polypeptide(L)'
;MAVRESTFYGFANPVDPRPEELQAWAYHPEAVPLSSMPPDWDLLISGDVLAPTLFELAMDRQCPARRFAQHCMYIYAADGVRQNASGQRKRRLRKFVERAEEVGDEPMSIWAHNCRVLMSRPEIFEYSDWIEGGLVRHPRRLGLFNRR
;
A
#
# COMPACT_ATOMS: atom_id res chain seq x y z
N MET A 1 18.98 31.98 26.55
CA MET A 1 17.73 31.67 25.81
C MET A 1 18.04 30.51 24.88
N ALA A 2 17.63 29.29 25.25
CA ALA A 2 17.87 28.11 24.44
C ALA A 2 17.03 28.21 23.16
N VAL A 3 17.70 28.14 22.03
CA VAL A 3 17.11 28.01 20.70
C VAL A 3 16.14 26.83 20.75
N ARG A 4 14.88 27.06 20.40
CA ARG A 4 13.89 25.98 20.25
C ARG A 4 14.46 24.98 19.26
N GLU A 5 14.86 23.80 19.75
CA GLU A 5 15.04 22.63 18.91
C GLU A 5 13.70 22.38 18.23
N SER A 6 13.63 22.76 16.94
CA SER A 6 12.58 22.38 16.03
C SER A 6 12.40 20.88 16.12
N THR A 7 11.32 20.46 16.77
CA THR A 7 10.97 19.09 17.09
C THR A 7 10.86 18.31 15.78
N PHE A 8 11.82 17.42 15.53
CA PHE A 8 11.81 16.52 14.39
C PHE A 8 10.63 15.55 14.51
N TYR A 9 9.70 15.55 13.54
CA TYR A 9 8.55 14.62 13.45
C TYR A 9 8.69 13.64 12.25
N GLY A 10 9.90 13.15 12.02
CA GLY A 10 10.21 12.18 10.96
C GLY A 10 10.37 10.75 11.50
N PHE A 11 10.71 9.82 10.61
CA PHE A 11 11.10 8.46 10.99
C PHE A 11 12.45 8.46 11.71
N ALA A 12 12.58 7.67 12.79
CA ALA A 12 13.90 7.42 13.39
C ALA A 12 14.84 6.75 12.38
N ASN A 13 14.29 5.87 11.54
CA ASN A 13 14.95 5.32 10.37
C ASN A 13 13.95 5.23 9.20
N PRO A 14 14.06 6.06 8.14
CA PRO A 14 13.09 6.06 7.06
C PRO A 14 13.09 4.78 6.21
N VAL A 15 14.18 3.99 6.22
CA VAL A 15 14.23 2.71 5.47
C VAL A 15 13.67 1.53 6.27
N ASP A 16 13.40 1.71 7.56
CA ASP A 16 12.80 0.70 8.45
C ASP A 16 11.91 1.39 9.50
N PRO A 17 10.80 2.03 9.06
CA PRO A 17 9.97 2.80 9.96
C PRO A 17 9.12 1.86 10.82
N ARG A 18 8.82 2.27 12.05
CA ARG A 18 7.87 1.55 12.90
C ARG A 18 6.43 1.80 12.46
N PRO A 19 5.51 0.87 12.71
CA PRO A 19 4.07 1.07 12.48
C PRO A 19 3.53 2.40 13.00
N GLU A 20 3.90 2.78 14.22
CA GLU A 20 3.42 4.01 14.87
C GLU A 20 3.99 5.26 14.19
N GLU A 21 5.22 5.19 13.70
CA GLU A 21 5.86 6.31 12.97
C GLU A 21 5.22 6.49 11.60
N LEU A 22 4.91 5.39 10.90
CA LEU A 22 4.22 5.43 9.62
C LEU A 22 2.82 5.98 9.77
N GLN A 23 2.11 5.59 10.82
CA GLN A 23 0.80 6.15 11.13
C GLN A 23 0.90 7.65 11.46
N ALA A 24 1.83 8.05 12.33
CA ALA A 24 2.01 9.47 12.67
C ALA A 24 2.33 10.31 11.42
N TRP A 25 3.26 9.85 10.57
CA TRP A 25 3.60 10.49 9.31
C TRP A 25 2.39 10.65 8.39
N ALA A 26 1.54 9.62 8.29
CA ALA A 26 0.42 9.61 7.36
C ALA A 26 -0.64 10.70 7.63
N TYR A 27 -0.78 11.16 8.88
CA TYR A 27 -1.75 12.18 9.28
C TYR A 27 -1.15 13.54 9.62
N HIS A 28 0.18 13.64 9.73
CA HIS A 28 0.80 14.89 10.16
C HIS A 28 0.83 15.92 9.02
N PRO A 29 0.25 17.12 9.18
CA PRO A 29 0.15 18.12 8.11
C PRO A 29 1.52 18.67 7.68
N GLU A 30 2.49 18.67 8.59
CA GLU A 30 3.88 19.06 8.32
C GLU A 30 4.82 17.85 8.22
N ALA A 31 4.28 16.67 7.90
CA ALA A 31 5.09 15.49 7.65
C ALA A 31 6.13 15.75 6.55
N VAL A 32 7.28 15.07 6.66
CA VAL A 32 8.31 15.10 5.61
C VAL A 32 7.66 14.68 4.28
N PRO A 33 7.81 15.49 3.21
CA PRO A 33 7.17 15.19 1.94
C PRO A 33 7.75 13.93 1.32
N LEU A 34 6.93 13.21 0.54
CA LEU A 34 7.36 12.00 -0.18
C LEU A 34 8.60 12.22 -1.05
N SER A 35 8.77 13.42 -1.63
CA SER A 35 9.94 13.77 -2.44
C SER A 35 11.27 13.79 -1.67
N SER A 36 11.21 13.83 -0.34
CA SER A 36 12.38 13.80 0.55
C SER A 36 12.64 12.41 1.13
N MET A 37 11.82 11.41 0.78
CA MET A 37 12.05 10.02 1.14
C MET A 37 13.14 9.39 0.27
N PRO A 38 13.77 8.29 0.72
CA PRO A 38 14.69 7.53 -0.10
C PRO A 38 14.07 7.14 -1.46
N PRO A 39 14.89 6.94 -2.51
CA PRO A 39 14.42 6.30 -3.73
C PRO A 39 13.71 4.98 -3.42
N ASP A 40 12.64 4.69 -4.15
CA ASP A 40 11.85 3.46 -4.03
C ASP A 40 11.32 3.19 -2.60
N TRP A 41 11.03 4.26 -1.85
CA TRP A 41 10.56 4.15 -0.47
C TRP A 41 9.27 3.33 -0.34
N ASP A 42 8.37 3.43 -1.30
CA ASP A 42 7.19 2.59 -1.44
C ASP A 42 7.53 1.09 -1.50
N LEU A 43 8.56 0.70 -2.26
CA LEU A 43 9.05 -0.68 -2.28
C LEU A 43 9.60 -1.12 -0.93
N LEU A 44 10.37 -0.24 -0.26
CA LEU A 44 10.98 -0.54 1.04
C LEU A 44 9.94 -0.84 2.12
N ILE A 45 8.88 -0.03 2.19
CA ILE A 45 7.88 -0.15 3.27
C ILE A 45 6.76 -1.14 2.96
N SER A 46 6.61 -1.61 1.72
CA SER A 46 5.54 -2.55 1.31
C SER A 46 5.78 -4.01 1.76
N GLY A 47 6.44 -4.20 2.92
CA GLY A 47 6.78 -5.50 3.49
C GLY A 47 5.75 -6.03 4.51
N ASP A 48 5.94 -7.28 4.95
CA ASP A 48 5.01 -7.96 5.87
C ASP A 48 4.89 -7.28 7.26
N VAL A 49 5.89 -6.52 7.70
CA VAL A 49 5.86 -5.80 8.98
C VAL A 49 4.83 -4.68 8.95
N LEU A 50 4.87 -3.85 7.90
CA LEU A 50 4.06 -2.64 7.79
C LEU A 50 2.75 -2.84 7.03
N ALA A 51 2.58 -3.97 6.32
CA ALA A 51 1.37 -4.28 5.57
C ALA A 51 0.06 -4.09 6.37
N PRO A 52 -0.05 -4.46 7.66
CA PRO A 52 -1.26 -4.17 8.45
C PRO A 52 -1.53 -2.67 8.58
N THR A 53 -0.51 -1.87 8.91
CA THR A 53 -0.65 -0.42 9.05
C THR A 53 -0.99 0.23 7.73
N LEU A 54 -0.30 -0.13 6.65
CA LEU A 54 -0.61 0.34 5.30
C LEU A 54 -2.04 0.00 4.88
N PHE A 55 -2.53 -1.19 5.25
CA PHE A 55 -3.91 -1.57 4.98
C PHE A 55 -4.91 -0.68 5.72
N GLU A 56 -4.72 -0.44 7.02
CA GLU A 56 -5.60 0.47 7.77
C GLU A 56 -5.57 1.90 7.20
N LEU A 57 -4.39 2.41 6.84
CA LEU A 57 -4.24 3.73 6.23
C LEU A 57 -4.94 3.83 4.87
N ALA A 58 -4.94 2.75 4.07
CA ALA A 58 -5.63 2.71 2.79
C ALA A 58 -7.17 2.61 2.96
N MET A 59 -7.63 1.98 4.04
CA MET A 59 -9.04 1.85 4.40
C MET A 59 -9.63 3.15 4.97
N ASP A 60 -8.84 3.98 5.64
CA ASP A 60 -9.33 5.21 6.25
C ASP A 60 -9.52 6.34 5.23
N ARG A 61 -10.77 6.80 5.08
CA ARG A 61 -11.18 7.90 4.20
C ARG A 61 -10.66 9.26 4.66
N GLN A 62 -10.27 9.41 5.93
CA GLN A 62 -9.73 10.66 6.49
C GLN A 62 -8.21 10.74 6.40
N CYS A 63 -7.53 9.66 6.03
CA CYS A 63 -6.07 9.61 5.95
C CYS A 63 -5.54 10.48 4.78
N PRO A 64 -4.71 11.51 5.05
CA PRO A 64 -4.09 12.32 3.99
C PRO A 64 -3.18 11.50 3.08
N ALA A 65 -2.39 10.57 3.64
CA ALA A 65 -1.49 9.69 2.88
C ALA A 65 -2.17 8.45 2.29
N ARG A 66 -3.51 8.37 2.33
CA ARG A 66 -4.30 7.19 1.92
C ARG A 66 -3.94 6.65 0.55
N ARG A 67 -3.79 7.54 -0.44
CA ARG A 67 -3.46 7.16 -1.82
C ARG A 67 -2.10 6.47 -1.92
N PHE A 68 -1.13 6.95 -1.14
CA PHE A 68 0.19 6.34 -1.05
C PHE A 68 0.14 4.98 -0.34
N ALA A 69 -0.63 4.86 0.74
CA ALA A 69 -0.85 3.58 1.40
C ALA A 69 -1.50 2.54 0.47
N GLN A 70 -2.51 2.96 -0.32
CA GLN A 70 -3.14 2.10 -1.33
C GLN A 70 -2.14 1.64 -2.40
N HIS A 71 -1.23 2.51 -2.83
CA HIS A 71 -0.14 2.16 -3.75
C HIS A 71 0.78 1.07 -3.18
N CYS A 72 1.19 1.23 -1.91
CA CYS A 72 1.96 0.21 -1.21
C CYS A 72 1.20 -1.12 -1.09
N MET A 73 -0.13 -1.08 -0.93
CA MET A 73 -0.95 -2.29 -0.94
C MET A 73 -1.01 -2.99 -2.30
N TYR A 74 -0.86 -2.28 -3.43
CA TYR A 74 -0.69 -2.90 -4.74
C TYR A 74 0.67 -3.60 -4.88
N ILE A 75 1.75 -2.97 -4.41
CA ILE A 75 3.09 -3.58 -4.36
C ILE A 75 3.07 -4.85 -3.48
N TYR A 76 2.48 -4.77 -2.29
CA TYR A 76 2.34 -5.93 -1.40
C TYR A 76 1.58 -7.10 -2.06
N ALA A 77 0.51 -6.79 -2.79
CA ALA A 77 -0.27 -7.79 -3.51
C ALA A 77 0.53 -8.44 -4.65
N ALA A 78 1.26 -7.64 -5.44
CA ALA A 78 2.14 -8.15 -6.50
C ALA A 78 3.18 -9.13 -5.96
N ASP A 79 3.76 -8.83 -4.81
CA ASP A 79 4.70 -9.71 -4.13
C ASP A 79 4.03 -10.95 -3.52
N GLY A 80 2.78 -10.85 -3.08
CA GLY A 80 2.00 -11.94 -2.52
C GLY A 80 1.58 -13.02 -3.54
N VAL A 81 1.57 -12.71 -4.83
CA VAL A 81 1.19 -13.66 -5.90
C VAL A 81 2.37 -14.37 -6.57
N ARG A 82 3.61 -13.94 -6.32
CA ARG A 82 4.80 -14.59 -6.90
C ARG A 82 4.85 -16.06 -6.49
N GLN A 83 5.41 -16.91 -7.36
CA GLN A 83 5.49 -18.36 -7.13
C GLN A 83 6.17 -18.70 -5.79
N ASN A 84 7.24 -17.97 -5.46
CA ASN A 84 8.03 -18.12 -4.24
C ASN A 84 7.48 -17.36 -3.01
N ALA A 85 6.32 -16.70 -3.11
CA ALA A 85 5.76 -15.98 -1.98
C ALA A 85 5.38 -16.94 -0.83
N SER A 86 5.71 -16.54 0.40
CA SER A 86 5.49 -17.37 1.58
C SER A 86 3.99 -17.68 1.81
N GLY A 87 3.70 -18.85 2.38
CA GLY A 87 2.32 -19.22 2.72
C GLY A 87 1.66 -18.24 3.69
N GLN A 88 2.44 -17.62 4.58
CA GLN A 88 1.97 -16.58 5.49
C GLN A 88 1.55 -15.31 4.75
N ARG A 89 2.37 -14.82 3.80
CA ARG A 89 2.05 -13.66 2.96
C ARG A 89 0.79 -13.90 2.14
N LYS A 90 0.68 -15.06 1.48
CA LYS A 90 -0.52 -15.45 0.72
C LYS A 90 -1.78 -15.47 1.60
N ARG A 91 -1.69 -16.01 2.83
CA ARG A 91 -2.81 -16.02 3.79
C ARG A 91 -3.19 -14.61 4.22
N ARG A 92 -2.21 -13.74 4.47
CA ARG A 92 -2.46 -12.35 4.88
C ARG A 92 -3.10 -11.53 3.78
N LEU A 93 -2.59 -11.64 2.55
CA LEU A 93 -3.18 -10.98 1.39
C LEU A 93 -4.66 -11.36 1.23
N ARG A 94 -5.02 -12.65 1.37
CA ARG A 94 -6.43 -13.08 1.33
C ARG A 94 -7.30 -12.37 2.37
N LYS A 95 -6.84 -12.28 3.62
CA LYS A 95 -7.59 -11.60 4.69
C LYS A 95 -7.81 -10.12 4.41
N PHE A 96 -6.80 -9.44 3.84
CA PHE A 96 -6.95 -8.04 3.44
C PHE A 96 -7.93 -7.88 2.29
N VAL A 97 -7.87 -8.76 1.28
CA VAL A 97 -8.81 -8.78 0.16
C VAL A 97 -10.24 -9.01 0.64
N GLU A 98 -10.47 -10.04 1.46
CA GLU A 98 -11.79 -10.35 2.05
C GLU A 98 -12.35 -9.14 2.82
N ARG A 99 -11.55 -8.54 3.70
CA ARG A 99 -11.99 -7.36 4.46
C ARG A 99 -12.27 -6.14 3.58
N ALA A 100 -11.45 -5.89 2.56
CA ALA A 100 -11.67 -4.77 1.64
C ALA A 100 -12.92 -4.97 0.76
N GLU A 101 -13.31 -6.21 0.45
CA GLU A 101 -14.58 -6.50 -0.23
C GLU A 101 -15.78 -6.28 0.68
N GLU A 102 -15.67 -6.66 1.95
CA GLU A 102 -16.78 -6.58 2.91
C GLU A 102 -17.07 -5.14 3.35
N VAL A 103 -16.03 -4.36 3.65
CA VAL A 103 -16.19 -3.04 4.29
C VAL A 103 -15.40 -1.92 3.62
N GLY A 104 -14.67 -2.22 2.54
CA GLY A 104 -13.92 -1.21 1.79
C GLY A 104 -14.84 -0.30 0.99
N ASP A 105 -14.44 0.97 0.85
CA ASP A 105 -15.06 1.86 -0.12
C ASP A 105 -14.57 1.55 -1.55
N GLU A 106 -15.00 2.36 -2.52
CA GLU A 106 -14.75 2.07 -3.94
C GLU A 106 -13.26 1.82 -4.30
N PRO A 107 -12.28 2.66 -3.89
CA PRO A 107 -10.87 2.39 -4.14
C PRO A 107 -10.39 1.03 -3.58
N MET A 108 -10.81 0.68 -2.37
CA MET A 108 -10.42 -0.58 -1.73
C MET A 108 -11.17 -1.78 -2.32
N SER A 109 -12.42 -1.61 -2.75
CA SER A 109 -13.18 -2.60 -3.51
C SER A 109 -12.54 -2.90 -4.87
N ILE A 110 -12.08 -1.87 -5.59
CA ILE A 110 -11.32 -2.03 -6.85
C ILE A 110 -10.00 -2.75 -6.60
N TRP A 111 -9.25 -2.34 -5.57
CA TRP A 111 -8.01 -3.00 -5.17
C TRP A 111 -8.26 -4.49 -4.87
N ALA A 112 -9.28 -4.81 -4.07
CA ALA A 112 -9.58 -6.19 -3.69
C ALA A 112 -9.98 -7.05 -4.90
N HIS A 113 -10.82 -6.51 -5.80
CA HIS A 113 -11.13 -7.15 -7.08
C HIS A 113 -9.85 -7.43 -7.87
N ASN A 114 -9.00 -6.43 -8.06
CA ASN A 114 -7.75 -6.56 -8.83
C ASN A 114 -6.83 -7.63 -8.21
N CYS A 115 -6.69 -7.64 -6.89
CA CYS A 115 -5.95 -8.67 -6.16
C CYS A 115 -6.52 -10.07 -6.43
N ARG A 116 -7.84 -10.28 -6.38
CA ARG A 116 -8.44 -11.58 -6.71
C ARG A 116 -8.15 -12.03 -8.15
N VAL A 117 -8.26 -11.10 -9.11
CA VAL A 117 -7.93 -11.42 -10.50
C VAL A 117 -6.46 -11.80 -10.60
N LEU A 118 -5.54 -11.03 -10.02
CA LEU A 118 -4.11 -11.35 -10.08
C LEU A 118 -3.78 -12.67 -9.38
N MET A 119 -4.42 -12.97 -8.24
CA MET A 119 -4.22 -14.22 -7.51
C MET A 119 -4.68 -15.45 -8.31
N SER A 120 -5.70 -15.31 -9.15
CA SER A 120 -6.19 -16.38 -10.03
C SER A 120 -5.47 -16.44 -11.38
N ARG A 121 -4.94 -15.30 -11.82
CA ARG A 121 -4.32 -15.09 -13.13
C ARG A 121 -3.05 -14.25 -13.01
N PRO A 122 -1.95 -14.81 -12.48
CA PRO A 122 -0.71 -14.06 -12.27
C PRO A 122 -0.12 -13.46 -13.56
N GLU A 123 -0.48 -14.01 -14.72
CA GLU A 123 -0.01 -13.56 -16.04
C GLU A 123 -0.48 -12.16 -16.46
N ILE A 124 -1.46 -11.58 -15.76
CA ILE A 124 -1.93 -10.21 -16.03
C ILE A 124 -1.10 -9.13 -15.32
N PHE A 125 -0.05 -9.55 -14.60
CA PHE A 125 0.83 -8.64 -13.90
C PHE A 125 1.52 -7.70 -14.89
N GLU A 126 1.32 -6.40 -14.69
CA GLU A 126 1.96 -5.34 -15.45
C GLU A 126 2.74 -4.43 -14.50
N TYR A 127 4.06 -4.31 -14.69
CA TYR A 127 4.92 -3.62 -13.73
C TYR A 127 4.50 -2.15 -13.53
N SER A 128 4.17 -1.45 -14.61
CA SER A 128 3.75 -0.04 -14.57
C SER A 128 2.42 0.17 -13.81
N ASP A 129 1.54 -0.82 -13.85
CA ASP A 129 0.24 -0.78 -13.18
C ASP A 129 0.36 -1.07 -11.69
N TRP A 130 1.10 -2.11 -11.34
CA TRP A 130 1.16 -2.67 -9.98
C TRP A 130 2.27 -2.07 -9.12
N ILE A 131 3.42 -1.78 -9.72
CA ILE A 131 4.62 -1.35 -9.01
C ILE A 131 4.85 0.15 -9.15
N GLU A 132 4.63 0.73 -10.34
CA GLU A 132 4.83 2.16 -10.54
C GLU A 132 3.58 3.00 -10.23
N GLY A 133 2.46 2.36 -9.87
CA GLY A 133 1.25 3.03 -9.37
C GLY A 133 0.21 3.38 -10.44
N GLY A 134 0.27 2.75 -11.61
CA GLY A 134 -0.73 2.94 -12.67
C GLY A 134 -2.17 2.65 -12.22
N LEU A 135 -2.40 1.64 -11.37
CA LEU A 135 -3.74 1.30 -10.87
C LEU A 135 -4.28 2.27 -9.82
N VAL A 136 -3.40 3.01 -9.14
CA VAL A 136 -3.81 4.09 -8.23
C VAL A 136 -4.04 5.38 -9.01
N ARG A 137 -3.27 5.65 -10.07
CA ARG A 137 -3.45 6.81 -10.95
C ARG A 137 -4.66 6.70 -11.88
N HIS A 138 -4.94 5.50 -12.36
CA HIS A 138 -6.04 5.20 -13.26
C HIS A 138 -6.85 4.01 -12.72
N PRO A 139 -7.65 4.22 -11.66
CA PRO A 139 -8.42 3.16 -11.02
C PRO A 139 -9.33 2.46 -12.03
N ARG A 140 -9.20 1.14 -12.11
CA ARG A 140 -10.00 0.28 -12.99
C ARG A 140 -10.00 -1.15 -12.47
N ARG A 141 -11.06 -1.88 -12.78
CA ARG A 141 -11.16 -3.31 -12.51
C ARG A 141 -10.50 -4.10 -13.65
N LEU A 142 -9.52 -4.92 -13.30
CA LEU A 142 -8.82 -5.81 -14.23
C LEU A 142 -9.67 -7.04 -14.56
N GLY A 143 -9.34 -7.73 -15.64
CA GLY A 143 -9.98 -9.00 -16.01
C GLY A 143 -11.44 -8.91 -16.48
N LEU A 144 -11.99 -7.69 -16.66
CA LEU A 144 -13.34 -7.49 -17.20
C LEU A 144 -13.44 -7.74 -18.71
N PHE A 145 -12.31 -7.79 -19.41
CA PHE A 145 -12.24 -8.15 -20.83
C PHE A 145 -11.98 -9.65 -20.97
N ASN A 146 -13.06 -10.45 -21.04
CA ASN A 146 -13.19 -11.68 -21.83
C ASN A 146 -14.53 -12.37 -21.55
N ARG A 147 -15.58 -11.90 -22.24
CA ARG A 147 -16.61 -12.75 -22.81
C ARG A 147 -16.63 -12.47 -24.31
N ARG A 148 -15.79 -13.15 -25.06
CA ARG A 148 -15.99 -13.38 -26.49
C ARG A 148 -15.98 -14.88 -26.70
#